data_AF-A0A3C0UK37-F1
#
_entry.id   AF-A0A3C0UK37-F1
#
_cell.length_a   1.000
_cell.length_b   1.000
_cell.length_c   1.000
_cell.angle_alpha   90.00
_cell.angle_beta   90.00
_cell.angle_gamma   90.00
#
_symmetry.space_group_name_H-M   'P 1'
#
loop_
_entity.id
_entity.type
_entity.pdbx_description
1 polymer ?
#
loop_
_entity_poly.entity_id
_entity_poly.type
_entity_poly.pdbx_seq_one_letter_code
_entity_poly.pdbx_strand_id
1 'polypeptide(L)'
;MQLEQGDRLESENKDFIRTKIPSYEKIWGIYVGHDGNGRMTDIPNLKNDIKEQRVKFAEHNYTCVESLICMKKIADTLQPITQFTMDAYLNVLNGLMAFHAHAGRIRDNSNKILIVLNCNESVRSNILPKFENIYQQRNVIVHGKRLPLIVKEGYYLIAPPMGNEELHNKWRSEMNWEDFNNDDFEYMEEYLRNTLDAICGGYNSLLFNVFGIIKNIVQENSISIINSTNIKPKCYGLQGPQGAIISGSTINN
;
A
#
# COMPACT_ATOMS: atom_id res chain seq x y z
N MET A 1 -20.70 -0.97 5.41
CA MET A 1 -20.33 -2.00 4.41
C MET A 1 -19.32 -2.94 5.05
N GLN A 2 -19.38 -4.22 4.72
CA GLN A 2 -18.34 -5.19 5.09
C GLN A 2 -17.43 -5.46 3.87
N LEU A 3 -16.14 -5.73 4.08
CA LEU A 3 -15.18 -6.00 2.99
C LEU A 3 -15.59 -7.18 2.08
N GLU A 4 -16.44 -8.08 2.56
CA GLU A 4 -17.07 -9.14 1.74
C GLU A 4 -17.89 -8.61 0.56
N GLN A 5 -18.29 -7.34 0.61
CA GLN A 5 -19.07 -6.64 -0.41
C GLN A 5 -18.20 -5.73 -1.29
N GLY A 6 -16.91 -5.66 -0.97
CA GLY A 6 -15.91 -4.93 -1.76
C GLY A 6 -15.60 -5.64 -3.07
N ASP A 7 -14.64 -5.09 -3.81
CA ASP A 7 -14.18 -5.73 -5.04
C ASP A 7 -13.38 -7.03 -4.77
N ARG A 8 -12.87 -7.64 -5.84
CA ARG A 8 -12.12 -8.90 -5.72
C ARG A 8 -10.85 -8.75 -4.87
N LEU A 9 -10.16 -7.62 -4.97
CA LEU A 9 -8.93 -7.37 -4.21
C LEU A 9 -9.25 -7.24 -2.72
N GLU A 10 -10.29 -6.49 -2.36
CA GLU A 10 -10.72 -6.33 -0.98
C GLU A 10 -11.25 -7.63 -0.38
N SER A 11 -12.12 -8.34 -1.09
CA SER A 11 -12.76 -9.57 -0.60
C SER A 11 -11.78 -10.72 -0.43
N GLU A 12 -10.80 -10.89 -1.33
CA GLU A 12 -9.75 -11.92 -1.21
C GLU A 12 -8.72 -11.60 -0.12
N ASN A 13 -8.58 -10.33 0.30
CA ASN A 13 -7.57 -9.89 1.28
C ASN A 13 -8.18 -9.33 2.57
N LYS A 14 -9.47 -9.55 2.81
CA LYS A 14 -10.24 -8.96 3.91
C LYS A 14 -9.64 -9.21 5.30
N ASP A 15 -9.09 -10.39 5.54
CA ASP A 15 -8.54 -10.76 6.84
C ASP A 15 -7.23 -10.01 7.12
N PHE A 16 -6.39 -9.86 6.09
CA PHE A 16 -5.20 -9.01 6.15
C PHE A 16 -5.59 -7.54 6.40
N ILE A 17 -6.54 -7.01 5.65
CA ILE A 17 -7.00 -5.61 5.79
C ILE A 17 -7.54 -5.37 7.21
N ARG A 18 -8.42 -6.22 7.71
CA ARG A 18 -9.00 -6.10 9.05
C ARG A 18 -7.96 -6.19 10.17
N THR A 19 -6.98 -7.06 9.99
CA THR A 19 -5.94 -7.29 11.00
C THR A 19 -4.93 -6.14 11.02
N LYS A 20 -4.44 -5.72 9.85
CA LYS A 20 -3.30 -4.80 9.74
C LYS A 20 -3.72 -3.34 9.59
N ILE A 21 -4.87 -3.06 8.98
CA ILE A 21 -5.36 -1.71 8.68
C ILE A 21 -6.86 -1.55 8.98
N PRO A 22 -7.33 -1.85 10.20
CA PRO A 22 -8.77 -1.90 10.54
C PRO A 22 -9.53 -0.59 10.30
N SER A 23 -8.85 0.56 10.26
CA SER A 23 -9.50 1.84 9.97
C SER A 23 -9.97 1.96 8.52
N TYR A 24 -9.42 1.16 7.60
CA TYR A 24 -9.82 1.14 6.20
C TYR A 24 -11.30 0.81 6.03
N GLU A 25 -11.74 -0.34 6.56
CA GLU A 25 -13.13 -0.80 6.45
C GLU A 25 -14.11 0.22 7.07
N LYS A 26 -13.71 0.86 8.18
CA LYS A 26 -14.53 1.89 8.85
C LYS A 26 -14.74 3.10 7.96
N ILE A 27 -13.68 3.66 7.39
CA ILE A 27 -13.77 4.82 6.48
C ILE A 27 -14.53 4.44 5.22
N TRP A 28 -14.19 3.28 4.65
CA TRP A 28 -14.81 2.81 3.42
C TRP A 28 -16.32 2.67 3.59
N GLY A 29 -16.77 2.11 4.71
CA GLY A 29 -18.18 1.92 5.02
C GLY A 29 -19.00 3.19 5.26
N ILE A 30 -18.37 4.33 5.62
CA ILE A 30 -19.08 5.58 5.95
C ILE A 30 -18.88 6.70 4.94
N TYR A 31 -17.80 6.66 4.15
CA TYR A 31 -17.43 7.78 3.29
C TYR A 31 -17.26 7.43 1.81
N VAL A 32 -16.71 6.25 1.49
CA VAL A 32 -16.48 5.86 0.09
C VAL A 32 -17.68 5.06 -0.42
N GLY A 33 -17.97 3.92 0.21
CA GLY A 33 -19.02 3.02 -0.25
C GLY A 33 -18.63 2.27 -1.52
N HIS A 34 -19.42 1.26 -1.86
CA HIS A 34 -19.25 0.40 -3.01
C HIS A 34 -20.65 0.07 -3.50
N ASP A 35 -20.89 0.22 -4.80
CA ASP A 35 -22.18 -0.08 -5.45
C ASP A 35 -22.32 -1.57 -5.82
N GLY A 36 -21.30 -2.37 -5.52
CA GLY A 36 -21.22 -3.79 -5.84
C GLY A 36 -20.76 -4.11 -7.27
N ASN A 37 -20.49 -3.09 -8.11
CA ASN A 37 -19.96 -3.22 -9.46
C ASN A 37 -18.54 -2.66 -9.60
N GLY A 38 -17.79 -2.57 -8.49
CA GLY A 38 -16.45 -2.00 -8.51
C GLY A 38 -16.42 -0.49 -8.27
N ARG A 39 -17.56 0.19 -8.09
CA ARG A 39 -17.60 1.66 -8.11
C ARG A 39 -17.94 2.23 -6.75
N MET A 40 -17.44 3.43 -6.50
CA MET A 40 -17.83 4.22 -5.34
C MET A 40 -19.34 4.46 -5.34
N THR A 41 -19.98 4.37 -4.17
CA THR A 41 -21.42 4.67 -4.06
C THR A 41 -21.69 6.13 -4.42
N ASP A 42 -22.59 6.34 -5.39
CA ASP A 42 -23.06 7.67 -5.75
C ASP A 42 -24.00 8.21 -4.66
N ILE A 43 -23.85 9.50 -4.36
CA ILE A 43 -24.66 10.19 -3.34
C ILE A 43 -25.40 11.32 -4.05
N PRO A 44 -26.72 11.18 -4.26
CA PRO A 44 -27.52 12.21 -4.89
C PRO A 44 -27.40 13.55 -4.17
N ASN A 45 -27.39 14.64 -4.93
CA ASN A 45 -27.39 16.02 -4.43
C ASN A 45 -26.16 16.42 -3.58
N LEU A 46 -25.09 15.62 -3.59
CA LEU A 46 -23.83 16.01 -2.97
C LEU A 46 -23.21 17.17 -3.75
N LYS A 47 -22.71 18.19 -3.05
CA LYS A 47 -22.03 19.32 -3.68
C LYS A 47 -20.81 18.83 -4.49
N ASN A 48 -20.55 19.47 -5.63
CA ASN A 48 -19.51 19.04 -6.58
C ASN A 48 -18.11 19.01 -5.95
N ASP A 49 -17.77 20.00 -5.12
CA ASP A 49 -16.51 20.06 -4.39
C ASP A 49 -16.31 18.85 -3.46
N ILE A 50 -17.34 18.47 -2.70
CA ILE A 50 -17.30 17.29 -1.83
C ILE A 50 -17.27 15.99 -2.65
N LYS A 51 -17.98 15.94 -3.78
CA LYS A 51 -17.94 14.80 -4.70
C LYS A 51 -16.53 14.58 -5.24
N GLU A 52 -15.87 15.63 -5.72
CA GLU A 52 -14.48 15.56 -6.18
C GLU A 52 -13.51 15.17 -5.07
N GLN A 53 -13.69 15.73 -3.88
CA GLN A 53 -12.89 15.37 -2.71
C GLN A 53 -13.02 13.89 -2.37
N ARG A 54 -14.24 13.34 -2.38
CA ARG A 54 -14.52 11.90 -2.15
C ARG A 54 -13.84 11.02 -3.18
N VAL A 55 -13.93 11.37 -4.47
CA VAL A 55 -13.29 10.61 -5.55
C VAL A 55 -11.78 10.57 -5.37
N LYS A 56 -11.14 11.74 -5.21
CA LYS A 56 -9.68 11.83 -5.02
C LYS A 56 -9.23 11.10 -3.76
N PHE A 57 -9.98 11.22 -2.67
CA PHE A 57 -9.70 10.46 -1.45
C PHE A 57 -9.77 8.95 -1.72
N ALA A 58 -10.84 8.47 -2.34
CA ALA A 58 -11.04 7.05 -2.62
C ALA A 58 -9.94 6.47 -3.50
N GLU A 59 -9.52 7.18 -4.56
CA GLU A 59 -8.44 6.74 -5.46
C GLU A 59 -7.09 6.58 -4.73
N HIS A 60 -6.71 7.57 -3.92
CA HIS A 60 -5.47 7.51 -3.14
C HIS A 60 -5.54 6.45 -2.04
N ASN A 61 -6.68 6.34 -1.36
CA ASN A 61 -6.91 5.37 -0.31
C ASN A 61 -6.85 3.93 -0.84
N TYR A 62 -7.56 3.66 -1.94
CA TYR A 62 -7.53 2.36 -2.60
C TYR A 62 -6.13 2.02 -3.12
N THR A 63 -5.44 2.99 -3.72
CA THR A 63 -4.04 2.83 -4.18
C THR A 63 -3.10 2.39 -3.06
N CYS A 64 -3.25 2.94 -1.85
CA CYS A 64 -2.44 2.52 -0.71
C CYS A 64 -2.72 1.06 -0.33
N VAL A 65 -3.99 0.65 -0.29
CA VAL A 65 -4.36 -0.74 0.04
C VAL A 65 -3.90 -1.74 -1.02
N GLU A 66 -4.06 -1.41 -2.30
CA GLU A 66 -3.53 -2.21 -3.40
C GLU A 66 -2.02 -2.40 -3.24
N SER A 67 -1.29 -1.31 -2.97
CA SER A 67 0.17 -1.36 -2.80
C SER A 67 0.58 -2.20 -1.58
N LEU A 68 -0.15 -2.13 -0.47
CA LEU A 68 0.07 -2.98 0.71
C LEU A 68 -0.10 -4.47 0.39
N ILE A 69 -1.14 -4.82 -0.39
CA ILE A 69 -1.38 -6.20 -0.80
C ILE A 69 -0.31 -6.69 -1.77
N CYS A 70 0.17 -5.84 -2.69
CA CYS A 70 1.30 -6.17 -3.55
C CYS A 70 2.57 -6.45 -2.72
N MET A 71 2.88 -5.58 -1.74
CA MET A 71 4.01 -5.78 -0.82
C MET A 71 3.88 -7.09 -0.05
N LYS A 72 2.68 -7.41 0.47
CA LYS A 72 2.39 -8.69 1.12
C LYS A 72 2.68 -9.88 0.21
N LYS A 73 2.16 -9.86 -1.03
CA LYS A 73 2.37 -10.94 -1.99
C LYS A 73 3.85 -11.14 -2.30
N ILE A 74 4.61 -10.06 -2.48
CA ILE A 74 6.06 -10.14 -2.69
C ILE A 74 6.74 -10.78 -1.48
N ALA A 75 6.44 -10.32 -0.26
CA ALA A 75 7.02 -10.89 0.96
C ALA A 75 6.68 -12.39 1.12
N ASP A 76 5.46 -12.80 0.78
CA ASP A 76 5.03 -14.21 0.85
C ASP A 76 5.66 -15.09 -0.24
N THR A 77 6.16 -14.51 -1.34
CA THR A 77 6.85 -15.27 -2.40
C THR A 77 8.28 -15.66 -2.04
N LEU A 78 8.87 -15.06 -1.00
CA LEU A 78 10.16 -15.49 -0.48
C LEU A 78 9.98 -16.85 0.18
N GLN A 79 10.66 -17.85 -0.37
CA GLN A 79 10.65 -19.23 0.09
C GLN A 79 12.11 -19.70 0.27
N PRO A 80 12.35 -20.72 1.12
CA PRO A 80 13.65 -21.35 1.19
C PRO A 80 14.11 -21.82 -0.21
N ILE A 81 15.36 -21.50 -0.54
CA ILE A 81 16.03 -21.85 -1.78
C ILE A 81 16.36 -23.34 -1.74
N THR A 82 15.58 -24.13 -2.47
CA THR A 82 15.86 -25.55 -2.69
C THR A 82 16.91 -25.74 -3.78
N GLN A 83 16.91 -24.86 -4.80
CA GLN A 83 17.90 -24.82 -5.87
C GLN A 83 18.17 -23.37 -6.27
N PHE A 84 19.44 -22.98 -6.29
CA PHE A 84 19.83 -21.66 -6.75
C PHE A 84 19.86 -21.61 -8.28
N THR A 85 19.07 -20.68 -8.86
CA THR A 85 19.05 -20.39 -10.29
C THR A 85 19.16 -18.89 -10.50
N MET A 86 19.66 -18.47 -11.68
CA MET A 86 19.70 -17.03 -12.02
C MET A 86 18.33 -16.40 -12.09
N ASP A 87 17.34 -17.10 -12.61
CA ASP A 87 15.98 -16.58 -12.68
C ASP A 87 15.40 -16.35 -11.28
N ALA A 88 15.60 -17.29 -10.34
CA ALA A 88 15.18 -17.11 -8.95
C ALA A 88 15.84 -15.88 -8.32
N TYR A 89 17.15 -15.73 -8.53
CA TYR A 89 17.91 -14.60 -8.02
C TYR A 89 17.44 -13.24 -8.62
N LEU A 90 17.22 -13.16 -9.94
CA LEU A 90 16.72 -11.94 -10.59
C LEU A 90 15.28 -11.62 -10.16
N ASN A 91 14.44 -12.64 -9.96
CA ASN A 91 13.08 -12.47 -9.45
C ASN A 91 13.07 -11.88 -8.05
N VAL A 92 14.00 -12.30 -7.18
CA VAL A 92 14.14 -11.74 -5.83
C VAL A 92 14.57 -10.27 -5.87
N LEU A 93 15.52 -9.91 -6.74
CA LEU A 93 15.93 -8.51 -6.92
C LEU A 93 14.77 -7.64 -7.43
N ASN A 94 14.06 -8.11 -8.45
CA ASN A 94 12.89 -7.42 -8.99
C ASN A 94 11.79 -7.28 -7.93
N GLY A 95 11.55 -8.32 -7.14
CA GLY A 95 10.62 -8.31 -6.02
C GLY A 95 10.98 -7.25 -4.99
N LEU A 96 12.26 -7.17 -4.58
CA LEU A 96 12.74 -6.16 -3.64
C LEU A 96 12.53 -4.73 -4.16
N MET A 97 12.88 -4.47 -5.42
CA MET A 97 12.68 -3.17 -6.03
C MET A 97 11.19 -2.81 -6.10
N ALA A 98 10.34 -3.75 -6.52
CA ALA A 98 8.89 -3.56 -6.59
C ALA A 98 8.30 -3.31 -5.19
N PHE A 99 8.76 -4.03 -4.17
CA PHE A 99 8.33 -3.85 -2.79
C PHE A 99 8.58 -2.42 -2.30
N HIS A 100 9.80 -1.89 -2.50
CA HIS A 100 10.13 -0.53 -2.11
C HIS A 100 9.46 0.53 -2.99
N ALA A 101 9.20 0.23 -4.28
CA ALA A 101 8.41 1.09 -5.13
C ALA A 101 6.97 1.26 -4.59
N HIS A 102 6.34 0.17 -4.15
CA HIS A 102 5.03 0.20 -3.49
C HIS A 102 5.05 0.96 -2.16
N ALA A 103 6.10 0.78 -1.34
CA ALA A 103 6.26 1.55 -0.11
C ALA A 103 6.31 3.07 -0.37
N GLY A 104 7.06 3.50 -1.40
CA GLY A 104 7.07 4.90 -1.85
C GLY A 104 5.70 5.37 -2.34
N ARG A 105 5.02 4.57 -3.15
CA ARG A 105 3.65 4.86 -3.63
C ARG A 105 2.68 5.08 -2.48
N ILE A 106 2.79 4.31 -1.38
CA ILE A 106 1.95 4.47 -0.18
C ILE A 106 2.23 5.80 0.50
N ARG A 107 3.50 6.17 0.69
CA ARG A 107 3.87 7.46 1.29
C ARG A 107 3.31 8.63 0.49
N ASP A 108 3.47 8.61 -0.83
CA ASP A 108 3.04 9.72 -1.68
C ASP A 108 1.51 9.85 -1.74
N ASN A 109 0.78 8.73 -1.82
CA ASN A 109 -0.68 8.77 -1.78
C ASN A 109 -1.21 9.11 -0.39
N SER A 110 -0.49 8.74 0.68
CA SER A 110 -0.76 9.20 2.04
C SER A 110 -0.67 10.72 2.16
N ASN A 111 0.37 11.34 1.59
CA ASN A 111 0.47 12.80 1.53
C ASN A 111 -0.70 13.42 0.75
N LYS A 112 -1.07 12.83 -0.40
CA LYS A 112 -2.21 13.30 -1.20
C LYS A 112 -3.54 13.19 -0.45
N ILE A 113 -3.77 12.15 0.35
CA ILE A 113 -4.93 12.05 1.24
C ILE A 113 -4.98 13.24 2.21
N LEU A 114 -3.86 13.54 2.86
CA LEU A 114 -3.76 14.67 3.80
C LEU A 114 -3.99 16.03 3.11
N ILE A 115 -3.61 16.17 1.84
CA ILE A 115 -3.91 17.34 1.01
C ILE A 115 -5.40 17.41 0.67
N VAL A 116 -5.99 16.33 0.15
CA VAL A 116 -7.40 16.26 -0.25
C VAL A 116 -8.32 16.60 0.92
N LEU A 117 -7.99 16.15 2.13
CA LEU A 117 -8.77 16.40 3.34
C LEU A 117 -8.41 17.72 4.07
N ASN A 118 -7.57 18.57 3.46
CA ASN A 118 -7.11 19.84 4.05
C ASN A 118 -6.59 19.68 5.50
N CYS A 119 -5.86 18.59 5.77
CA CYS A 119 -5.29 18.35 7.08
C CYS A 119 -4.27 19.44 7.42
N ASN A 120 -4.33 19.94 8.65
CA ASN A 120 -3.40 20.96 9.13
C ASN A 120 -1.96 20.41 9.26
N GLU A 121 -1.01 21.33 9.44
CA GLU A 121 0.41 20.98 9.48
C GLU A 121 0.75 20.06 10.66
N SER A 122 0.07 20.21 11.81
CA SER A 122 0.27 19.33 12.96
C SER A 122 -0.04 17.87 12.64
N VAL A 123 -1.16 17.59 11.96
CA VAL A 123 -1.50 16.23 11.52
C VAL A 123 -0.47 15.71 10.52
N ARG A 124 -0.06 16.53 9.54
CA ARG A 124 0.91 16.13 8.52
C ARG A 124 2.27 15.79 9.09
N SER A 125 2.80 16.67 9.93
CA SER A 125 4.08 16.51 10.63
C SER A 125 4.09 15.31 11.58
N ASN A 126 2.94 14.84 12.05
CA ASN A 126 2.85 13.61 12.85
C ASN A 126 2.79 12.33 11.98
N ILE A 127 2.22 12.41 10.78
CA ILE A 127 1.94 11.22 9.95
C ILE A 127 3.06 10.93 8.96
N LEU A 128 3.54 11.91 8.20
CA LEU A 128 4.51 11.67 7.14
C LEU A 128 5.84 11.08 7.64
N PRO A 129 6.40 11.49 8.80
CA PRO A 129 7.62 10.89 9.31
C PRO A 129 7.54 9.38 9.56
N LYS A 130 6.34 8.81 9.74
CA LYS A 130 6.13 7.36 9.91
C LYS A 130 6.51 6.56 8.66
N PHE A 131 6.58 7.21 7.51
CA PHE A 131 6.97 6.59 6.23
C PHE A 131 8.39 6.98 5.81
N GLU A 132 8.99 8.00 6.43
CA GLU A 132 10.18 8.66 5.89
C GLU A 132 11.39 7.74 5.88
N ASN A 133 11.59 6.97 6.95
CA ASN A 133 12.70 6.01 7.02
C ASN A 133 12.67 5.03 5.84
N ILE A 134 11.48 4.47 5.53
CA ILE A 134 11.30 3.49 4.46
C ILE A 134 11.36 4.17 3.08
N TYR A 135 10.91 5.43 3.00
CA TYR A 135 11.03 6.24 1.79
C TYR A 135 12.50 6.52 1.44
N GLN A 136 13.36 6.78 2.42
CA GLN A 136 14.79 6.91 2.16
C GLN A 136 15.45 5.59 1.79
N GLN A 137 15.07 4.48 2.43
CA GLN A 137 15.52 3.14 2.02
C GLN A 137 15.15 2.84 0.55
N ARG A 138 13.96 3.26 0.11
CA ARG A 138 13.57 3.14 -1.31
C ARG A 138 14.56 3.87 -2.22
N ASN A 139 15.04 5.06 -1.86
CA ASN A 139 15.98 5.80 -2.70
C ASN A 139 17.29 5.01 -2.87
N VAL A 140 17.79 4.38 -1.80
CA VAL A 140 18.95 3.49 -1.87
C VAL A 140 18.67 2.30 -2.78
N ILE A 141 17.52 1.66 -2.65
CA ILE A 141 17.19 0.43 -3.39
C ILE A 141 16.92 0.67 -4.88
N VAL A 142 16.18 1.73 -5.19
CA VAL A 142 15.68 1.99 -6.55
C VAL A 142 16.72 2.78 -7.35
N HIS A 143 17.45 3.68 -6.73
CA HIS A 143 18.36 4.62 -7.42
C HIS A 143 19.83 4.41 -7.09
N GLY A 144 20.15 3.69 -6.01
CA GLY A 144 21.52 3.42 -5.60
C GLY A 144 22.15 2.24 -6.30
N LYS A 145 23.36 1.88 -5.84
CA LYS A 145 24.02 0.63 -6.24
C LYS A 145 23.22 -0.56 -5.72
N ARG A 146 23.33 -1.68 -6.43
CA ARG A 146 22.76 -2.97 -6.02
C ARG A 146 23.14 -3.31 -4.58
N LEU A 147 22.13 -3.63 -3.77
CA LEU A 147 22.29 -4.15 -2.41
C LEU A 147 23.12 -5.45 -2.37
N PRO A 148 24.03 -5.59 -1.39
CA PRO A 148 24.62 -6.87 -1.03
C PRO A 148 23.52 -7.87 -0.70
N LEU A 149 23.59 -9.03 -1.34
CA LEU A 149 22.70 -10.16 -1.12
C LEU A 149 23.52 -11.43 -1.13
N ILE A 150 23.37 -12.23 -0.09
CA ILE A 150 24.03 -13.52 0.08
C ILE A 150 23.00 -14.62 0.28
N VAL A 151 23.43 -15.86 0.08
CA VAL A 151 22.63 -17.05 0.40
C VAL A 151 23.32 -17.81 1.51
N LYS A 152 22.63 -18.02 2.63
CA LYS A 152 23.11 -18.79 3.77
C LYS A 152 22.04 -19.78 4.18
N GLU A 153 22.43 -21.06 4.29
CA GLU A 153 21.53 -22.14 4.74
C GLU A 153 20.23 -22.25 3.92
N GLY A 154 20.29 -21.91 2.63
CA GLY A 154 19.12 -21.93 1.75
C GLY A 154 18.23 -20.70 1.88
N TYR A 155 18.64 -19.63 2.55
CA TYR A 155 17.86 -18.39 2.68
C TYR A 155 18.58 -17.22 2.04
N TYR A 156 17.81 -16.28 1.49
CA TYR A 156 18.32 -14.98 1.07
C TYR A 156 18.51 -14.08 2.29
N LEU A 157 19.71 -13.54 2.41
CA LEU A 157 20.01 -12.49 3.36
C LEU A 157 20.43 -11.22 2.62
N ILE A 158 20.07 -10.07 3.18
CA ILE A 158 20.42 -8.76 2.64
C ILE A 158 21.17 -7.94 3.67
N ALA A 159 22.04 -7.06 3.21
CA ALA A 159 22.47 -5.93 4.03
C ALA A 159 21.31 -4.91 4.06
N PRO A 160 20.73 -4.56 5.21
CA PRO A 160 19.58 -3.67 5.27
C PRO A 160 19.91 -2.31 4.63
N PRO A 161 19.04 -1.73 3.80
CA PRO A 161 19.25 -0.39 3.26
C PRO A 161 19.22 0.67 4.37
N MET A 162 20.06 1.68 4.23
CA MET A 162 20.06 2.84 5.10
C MET A 162 18.80 3.67 4.86
N GLY A 163 18.13 4.01 5.96
CA GLY A 163 17.00 4.95 5.96
C GLY A 163 17.45 6.31 6.47
N ASN A 164 16.73 6.86 7.44
CA ASN A 164 17.10 8.14 8.09
C ASN A 164 18.20 7.98 9.14
N GLU A 165 18.46 6.76 9.58
CA GLU A 165 19.45 6.45 10.61
C GLU A 165 20.85 6.34 9.99
N GLU A 166 21.82 7.08 10.54
CA GLU A 166 23.23 6.95 10.18
C GLU A 166 23.87 5.80 10.97
N LEU A 167 23.69 4.57 10.47
CA LEU A 167 24.31 3.38 11.04
C LEU A 167 25.35 2.79 10.08
N HIS A 168 26.53 2.46 10.61
CA HIS A 168 27.65 1.95 9.83
C HIS A 168 27.36 0.60 9.16
N ASN A 169 26.43 -0.18 9.70
CA ASN A 169 26.04 -1.50 9.19
C ASN A 169 24.83 -1.48 8.25
N LYS A 170 24.43 -0.31 7.73
CA LYS A 170 23.32 -0.20 6.76
C LYS A 170 23.85 0.25 5.40
N TRP A 171 23.37 -0.41 4.35
CA TRP A 171 23.80 -0.19 2.97
C TRP A 171 23.45 1.22 2.48
N ARG A 172 24.45 1.90 1.90
CA ARG A 172 24.30 3.16 1.16
C ARG A 172 25.24 3.19 -0.03
N SER A 173 24.95 4.05 -1.01
CA SER A 173 25.65 4.08 -2.31
C SER A 173 27.16 4.33 -2.22
N GLU A 174 27.60 4.96 -1.14
CA GLU A 174 29.00 5.32 -0.88
C GLU A 174 29.83 4.14 -0.35
N MET A 175 29.19 3.07 0.13
CA MET A 175 29.87 1.88 0.67
C MET A 175 30.27 0.89 -0.42
N ASN A 176 31.21 0.01 -0.08
CA ASN A 176 31.63 -1.14 -0.87
C ASN A 176 31.06 -2.44 -0.28
N TRP A 177 30.92 -3.47 -1.10
CA TRP A 177 30.44 -4.78 -0.63
C TRP A 177 31.39 -5.44 0.38
N GLU A 178 32.70 -5.14 0.28
CA GLU A 178 33.72 -5.64 1.21
C GLU A 178 33.66 -5.03 2.61
N ASP A 179 32.88 -3.95 2.79
CA ASP A 179 32.71 -3.29 4.09
C ASP A 179 31.74 -4.07 5.01
N PHE A 180 31.08 -5.13 4.51
CA PHE A 180 30.07 -5.89 5.22
C PHE A 180 30.56 -7.29 5.62
N ASN A 181 30.37 -7.65 6.88
CA ASN A 181 30.58 -8.99 7.40
C ASN A 181 29.26 -9.76 7.45
N ASN A 182 29.32 -11.08 7.65
CA ASN A 182 28.12 -11.93 7.70
C ASN A 182 27.10 -11.50 8.78
N ASP A 183 27.55 -10.87 9.87
CA ASP A 183 26.70 -10.42 10.97
C ASP A 183 25.95 -9.11 10.65
N ASP A 184 26.33 -8.42 9.56
CA ASP A 184 25.66 -7.21 9.08
C ASP A 184 24.46 -7.53 8.15
N PHE A 185 24.23 -8.82 7.89
CA PHE A 185 23.13 -9.28 7.04
C PHE A 185 21.96 -9.81 7.86
N GLU A 186 20.74 -9.57 7.37
CA GLU A 186 19.51 -10.06 7.97
C GLU A 186 18.72 -10.91 6.96
N TYR A 187 17.84 -11.79 7.48
CA TYR A 187 16.96 -12.58 6.64
C TYR A 187 16.01 -11.67 5.86
N MET A 188 16.04 -11.80 4.54
CA MET A 188 15.28 -10.93 3.66
C MET A 188 13.76 -11.04 3.90
N GLU A 189 13.27 -12.23 4.21
CA GLU A 189 11.86 -12.44 4.56
C GLU A 189 11.47 -11.63 5.79
N GLU A 190 12.27 -11.72 6.86
CA GLU A 190 12.03 -10.99 8.10
C GLU A 190 12.07 -9.47 7.87
N TYR A 191 13.06 -8.98 7.11
CA TYR A 191 13.15 -7.59 6.71
C TYR A 191 11.88 -7.10 6.00
N LEU A 192 11.42 -7.82 4.97
CA LEU A 192 10.24 -7.44 4.20
C LEU A 192 8.98 -7.48 5.07
N ARG A 193 8.82 -8.49 5.93
CA ARG A 193 7.67 -8.57 6.85
C ARG A 193 7.65 -7.44 7.87
N ASN A 194 8.79 -7.15 8.50
CA ASN A 194 8.92 -6.05 9.46
C ASN A 194 8.65 -4.70 8.79
N THR A 195 9.17 -4.50 7.57
CA THR A 195 8.94 -3.29 6.79
C THR A 195 7.46 -3.15 6.39
N LEU A 196 6.82 -4.24 5.95
CA LEU A 196 5.39 -4.25 5.64
C LEU A 196 4.55 -3.90 6.87
N ASP A 197 4.88 -4.45 8.03
CA ASP A 197 4.16 -4.19 9.27
C ASP A 197 4.32 -2.73 9.72
N ALA A 198 5.51 -2.16 9.59
CA ALA A 198 5.74 -0.74 9.85
C ALA A 198 4.91 0.17 8.92
N ILE A 199 4.86 -0.13 7.61
CA ILE A 199 4.04 0.63 6.65
C ILE A 199 2.54 0.47 6.95
N CYS A 200 2.09 -0.76 7.27
CA CYS A 200 0.69 -1.00 7.68
C CYS A 200 0.32 -0.18 8.91
N GLY A 201 1.19 -0.18 9.94
CA GLY A 201 1.00 0.63 11.15
C GLY A 201 0.95 2.12 10.86
N GLY A 202 1.87 2.63 10.03
CA GLY A 202 1.90 4.02 9.58
C GLY A 202 0.63 4.42 8.83
N TYR A 203 0.18 3.59 7.89
CA TYR A 203 -1.01 3.85 7.09
C TYR A 203 -2.31 3.73 7.91
N ASN A 204 -2.44 2.73 8.78
CA ASN A 204 -3.57 2.65 9.70
C ASN A 204 -3.62 3.86 10.65
N SER A 205 -2.46 4.33 11.12
CA SER A 205 -2.35 5.56 11.91
C SER A 205 -2.85 6.78 11.13
N LEU A 206 -2.50 6.90 9.83
CA LEU A 206 -3.05 7.94 8.96
C LEU A 206 -4.58 7.86 8.91
N LEU A 207 -5.12 6.68 8.62
CA LEU A 207 -6.57 6.47 8.49
C LEU A 207 -7.30 6.81 9.80
N PHE A 208 -6.75 6.38 10.93
CA PHE A 208 -7.30 6.70 12.23
C PHE A 208 -7.36 8.22 12.49
N ASN A 209 -6.30 8.96 12.14
CA ASN A 209 -6.26 10.41 12.34
C ASN A 209 -7.25 11.16 11.44
N VAL A 210 -7.41 10.74 10.19
CA VAL A 210 -8.36 11.38 9.27
C VAL A 210 -9.81 10.93 9.50
N PHE A 211 -10.04 9.88 10.27
CA PHE A 211 -11.39 9.36 10.53
C PHE A 211 -12.33 10.40 11.16
N GLY A 212 -11.83 11.22 12.09
CA GLY A 212 -12.62 12.31 12.69
C GLY A 212 -13.02 13.38 11.67
N ILE A 213 -12.10 13.75 10.78
CA ILE A 213 -12.35 14.71 9.70
C ILE A 213 -13.42 14.16 8.76
N ILE A 214 -13.28 12.89 8.35
CA ILE A 214 -14.23 12.21 7.49
C ILE A 214 -15.62 12.14 8.13
N LYS A 215 -15.70 11.84 9.43
CA LYS A 215 -16.98 11.85 10.16
C LYS A 215 -17.67 13.21 10.11
N ASN A 216 -16.92 14.29 10.30
CA ASN A 216 -17.47 15.64 10.23
C ASN A 216 -17.98 15.94 8.82
N ILE A 217 -17.22 15.63 7.77
CA ILE A 217 -17.66 15.79 6.37
C ILE A 217 -18.95 15.01 6.12
N VAL A 218 -19.03 13.76 6.60
CA VAL A 218 -20.22 12.92 6.46
C VAL A 218 -21.43 13.55 7.13
N GLN A 219 -21.28 14.06 8.36
CA GLN A 219 -22.36 14.70 9.11
C GLN A 219 -22.83 16.01 8.48
N GLU A 220 -21.90 16.91 8.16
CA GLU A 220 -22.19 18.23 7.59
C GLU A 220 -22.87 18.15 6.22
N ASN A 221 -22.58 17.10 5.45
CA ASN A 221 -23.13 16.89 4.12
C ASN A 221 -24.26 15.85 4.07
N SER A 222 -24.72 15.38 5.24
CA SER A 222 -25.79 14.36 5.35
C SER A 222 -25.53 13.13 4.46
N ILE A 223 -24.27 12.71 4.37
CA ILE A 223 -23.87 11.55 3.57
C ILE A 223 -24.46 10.29 4.20
N SER A 224 -25.29 9.59 3.43
CA SER A 224 -25.81 8.26 3.80
C SER A 224 -25.37 7.24 2.77
N ILE A 225 -24.55 6.27 3.20
CA ILE A 225 -24.12 5.11 2.38
C ILE A 225 -25.11 3.94 2.51
N ILE A 226 -26.27 4.17 3.15
CA ILE A 226 -27.31 3.16 3.28
C ILE A 226 -27.98 2.99 1.91
N ASN A 227 -27.55 1.98 1.12
CA ASN A 227 -28.38 1.18 0.20
C ASN A 227 -27.61 0.16 -0.69
N SER A 228 -26.35 -0.21 -0.42
CA SER A 228 -25.67 -1.25 -1.22
C SER A 228 -25.69 -2.67 -0.62
N THR A 229 -26.31 -2.88 0.55
CA THR A 229 -26.19 -4.15 1.30
C THR A 229 -27.13 -5.28 0.86
N ASN A 230 -28.15 -5.00 0.04
CA ASN A 230 -29.20 -6.00 -0.27
C ASN A 230 -29.13 -6.59 -1.68
N ILE A 231 -28.14 -6.20 -2.49
CA ILE A 231 -27.98 -6.72 -3.84
C ILE A 231 -26.52 -7.17 -3.96
N LYS A 232 -26.25 -8.47 -3.89
CA LYS A 232 -24.99 -9.03 -4.41
C LYS A 232 -25.06 -8.91 -5.93
N PRO A 233 -24.31 -8.02 -6.59
CA PRO A 233 -24.34 -8.00 -8.04
C PRO A 233 -23.61 -9.24 -8.55
N LYS A 234 -24.01 -9.72 -9.72
CA LYS A 234 -23.20 -10.66 -10.47
C LYS A 234 -21.93 -9.89 -10.89
N CYS A 235 -20.84 -10.00 -10.13
CA CYS A 235 -19.56 -9.39 -10.50
C CYS A 235 -19.14 -9.91 -11.88
N TYR A 236 -19.18 -9.05 -12.89
CA TYR A 236 -18.63 -9.31 -14.22
C TYR A 236 -17.24 -8.65 -14.30
N GLY A 237 -16.20 -9.36 -13.85
CA GLY A 237 -14.79 -8.98 -14.03
C GLY A 237 -14.20 -8.01 -13.01
N LEU A 238 -12.88 -7.81 -13.10
CA LEU A 238 -12.11 -6.82 -12.32
C LEU A 238 -12.51 -5.40 -12.75
N GLN A 239 -13.60 -4.88 -12.18
CA GLN A 239 -13.85 -3.44 -12.17
C GLN A 239 -13.39 -2.96 -10.79
N GLY A 240 -12.25 -2.28 -10.74
CA GLY A 240 -11.94 -1.43 -9.59
C GLY A 240 -12.68 -0.09 -9.73
N PRO A 241 -12.48 0.85 -8.78
CA PRO A 241 -13.07 2.20 -8.85
C PRO A 241 -12.69 2.99 -10.12
N GLN A 242 -11.78 2.46 -10.93
CA GLN A 242 -11.28 3.03 -12.18
C GLN A 242 -12.17 2.77 -13.42
N GLY A 243 -13.31 2.10 -13.28
CA GLY A 243 -14.12 1.72 -14.44
C GLY A 243 -13.45 0.62 -15.27
N ALA A 244 -14.07 0.23 -16.39
CA ALA A 244 -13.60 -0.88 -17.20
C ALA A 244 -12.21 -0.58 -17.80
N ILE A 245 -11.24 -1.47 -17.58
CA ILE A 245 -10.19 -1.69 -18.58
C ILE A 245 -10.89 -2.37 -19.76
N ILE A 246 -11.40 -1.58 -20.69
CA ILE A 246 -11.92 -2.09 -21.96
C ILE A 246 -10.70 -2.67 -22.68
N SER A 247 -10.53 -4.00 -22.59
CA SER A 247 -9.62 -4.72 -23.47
C SER A 247 -9.98 -4.31 -24.90
N GLY A 248 -9.01 -3.74 -25.61
CA GLY A 248 -9.19 -3.19 -26.94
C GLY A 248 -10.08 -4.09 -27.79
N SER A 249 -11.13 -3.48 -28.32
CA SER A 249 -11.92 -4.02 -29.42
C SER A 249 -10.99 -4.64 -30.45
N THR A 250 -11.12 -5.95 -30.66
CA THR A 250 -10.68 -6.63 -31.87
C THR A 250 -11.15 -5.79 -33.06
N ILE A 251 -10.19 -5.16 -33.73
CA ILE A 251 -10.40 -4.60 -35.06
C ILE A 251 -10.53 -5.81 -35.97
N ASN A 252 -11.76 -6.15 -36.33
CA ASN A 252 -12.01 -6.96 -37.52
C ASN A 252 -11.65 -6.09 -38.73
N ASN A 253 -10.58 -6.47 -39.42
CA ASN A 253 -10.39 -6.27 -40.86
C ASN A 253 -9.66 -7.49 -41.40
#